data_AF-A0AAW6K9A9-F1
#
_entry.id   AF-A0AAW6K9A9-F1
#
_cell.length_a   1.000
_cell.length_b   1.000
_cell.length_c   1.000
_cell.angle_alpha   90.00
_cell.angle_beta   90.00
_cell.angle_gamma   90.00
#
_symmetry.space_group_name_H-M   'P 1'
#
loop_
_entity.id
_entity.type
_entity.pdbx_description
1 polymer ?
#
loop_
_entity_poly.entity_id
_entity_poly.type
_entity_poly.pdbx_seq_one_letter_code
_entity_poly.pdbx_strand_id
1 'polypeptide(L)'
;MSVPKDAVCSMPHDHQRSLHDLCRKYMHYHVVLKMKDGRSVHGILEGVNRQEASLLIPEDVTDERQFYGGYGYPRRRFRRFRSRIFPFVIIAALYPFPYY
;
A
#
# COMPACT_ATOMS: atom_id res chain seq x y z
N MET A 1 30.44 33.52 -2.52
CA MET A 1 29.84 32.31 -1.92
C MET A 1 28.42 32.18 -2.46
N SER A 2 28.20 31.34 -3.48
CA SER A 2 26.89 31.14 -4.09
C SER A 2 26.38 29.76 -3.70
N VAL A 3 25.34 29.73 -2.87
CA VAL A 3 24.58 28.52 -2.55
C VAL A 3 23.85 28.08 -3.82
N PRO A 4 23.98 26.82 -4.28
CA PRO A 4 23.26 26.35 -5.46
C PRO A 4 21.75 26.31 -5.20
N LYS A 5 20.99 26.89 -6.14
CA LYS A 5 19.53 27.09 -6.13
C LYS A 5 18.78 25.86 -6.63
N ASP A 6 19.21 24.67 -6.24
CA ASP A 6 18.54 23.42 -6.63
C ASP A 6 17.69 22.90 -5.48
N ALA A 7 16.93 23.81 -4.86
CA ALA A 7 15.73 23.41 -4.14
C ALA A 7 14.68 23.07 -5.20
N VAL A 8 14.82 21.89 -5.82
CA VAL A 8 13.78 21.27 -6.64
C VAL A 8 12.59 21.08 -5.71
N CYS A 9 11.71 22.08 -5.66
CA CYS A 9 10.35 21.92 -5.23
C CYS A 9 9.75 20.92 -6.21
N SER A 10 9.85 19.63 -5.90
CA SER A 10 9.20 18.58 -6.67
C SER A 10 7.74 18.99 -6.82
N MET A 11 7.34 19.35 -8.04
CA MET A 11 5.97 19.73 -8.29
C MET A 11 5.13 18.49 -7.96
N PRO A 12 3.96 18.63 -7.33
CA PRO A 12 3.14 17.47 -6.93
C PRO A 12 2.88 16.51 -8.11
N HIS A 13 2.86 17.03 -9.34
CA HIS A 13 2.78 16.24 -10.58
C HIS A 13 3.96 15.30 -10.82
N ASP A 14 5.20 15.70 -10.50
CA ASP A 14 6.38 14.87 -10.72
C ASP A 14 6.42 13.68 -9.76
N HIS A 15 6.00 13.91 -8.51
CA HIS A 15 5.87 12.85 -7.51
C HIS A 15 4.77 11.83 -7.87
N GLN A 16 3.61 12.29 -8.32
CA GLN A 16 2.54 11.39 -8.74
C GLN A 16 2.92 10.59 -9.99
N ARG A 17 3.68 11.20 -10.91
CA ARG A 17 4.18 10.52 -12.11
C ARG A 17 5.23 9.46 -11.75
N SER A 18 6.16 9.77 -10.87
CA SER A 18 7.16 8.79 -10.42
C SER A 18 6.49 7.62 -9.68
N LEU A 19 5.50 7.89 -8.83
CA LEU A 19 4.70 6.85 -8.19
C LEU A 19 3.94 5.99 -9.22
N HIS A 20 3.33 6.61 -10.22
CA HIS A 20 2.65 5.90 -11.29
C HIS A 20 3.59 4.94 -12.02
N ASP A 21 4.80 5.41 -12.37
CA ASP A 21 5.79 4.60 -13.08
C ASP A 21 6.33 3.46 -12.20
N LEU A 22 6.52 3.70 -10.90
CA LEU A 22 6.87 2.66 -9.93
C LEU A 22 5.77 1.61 -9.80
N CYS A 23 4.51 2.05 -9.67
CA CYS A 23 3.37 1.14 -9.60
C CYS A 23 3.31 0.29 -10.89
N ARG A 24 3.43 0.90 -12.07
CA ARG A 24 3.45 0.17 -13.33
C ARG A 24 4.60 -0.84 -13.42
N LYS A 25 5.78 -0.48 -12.91
CA LYS A 25 6.97 -1.34 -12.88
C LYS A 25 6.79 -2.55 -11.95
N TYR A 26 6.10 -2.37 -10.82
CA TYR A 26 5.88 -3.41 -9.80
C TYR A 26 4.47 -4.02 -9.88
N MET A 27 3.87 -4.07 -11.07
CA MET A 27 2.57 -4.71 -11.27
C MET A 27 2.63 -6.18 -10.85
N HIS A 28 1.62 -6.64 -10.09
CA HIS A 28 1.52 -8.00 -9.57
C HIS A 28 2.59 -8.39 -8.54
N TYR A 29 3.39 -7.44 -8.04
CA TYR A 29 4.37 -7.69 -7.00
C TYR A 29 3.80 -7.38 -5.62
N HIS A 30 4.32 -8.07 -4.60
CA HIS A 30 4.08 -7.70 -3.21
C HIS A 30 4.90 -6.45 -2.90
N VAL A 31 4.22 -5.37 -2.54
CA VAL A 31 4.80 -4.05 -2.30
C VAL A 31 4.42 -3.55 -0.92
N VAL A 32 5.25 -2.67 -0.39
CA VAL A 32 4.92 -1.87 0.79
C VAL A 32 4.64 -0.44 0.33
N LEU A 33 3.45 0.03 0.68
CA LEU A 33 2.97 1.37 0.47
C LEU A 33 3.16 2.18 1.76
N LYS A 34 3.94 3.25 1.70
CA LYS A 34 4.08 4.21 2.81
C LYS A 34 3.21 5.42 2.54
N MET A 35 2.27 5.69 3.46
CA MET A 35 1.42 6.87 3.40
C MET A 35 2.13 8.10 3.97
N LYS A 36 1.66 9.29 3.59
CA LYS A 36 2.13 10.57 4.13
C LYS A 36 1.92 10.69 5.64
N ASP A 37 0.88 10.05 6.17
CA ASP A 37 0.58 10.00 7.61
C ASP A 37 1.52 9.06 8.39
N GLY A 38 2.54 8.49 7.73
CA GLY A 38 3.53 7.59 8.35
C GLY A 38 3.08 6.13 8.46
N ARG A 39 1.80 5.83 8.21
CA ARG A 39 1.27 4.46 8.17
C ARG A 39 1.81 3.71 6.95
N SER A 40 2.08 2.42 7.13
CA SER A 40 2.53 1.53 6.05
C SER A 40 1.56 0.39 5.87
N VAL A 41 1.26 0.05 4.62
CA VAL A 41 0.40 -1.07 4.26
C VAL A 41 1.14 -1.94 3.26
N HIS A 42 1.07 -3.24 3.42
CA HIS A 42 1.63 -4.19 2.47
C HIS A 42 0.48 -4.86 1.71
N GLY A 43 0.73 -5.17 0.44
CA GLY A 43 -0.27 -5.78 -0.42
C GLY A 43 0.31 -6.10 -1.79
N ILE A 44 -0.45 -6.83 -2.59
CA ILE A 44 -0.07 -7.16 -3.96
C ILE A 44 -0.67 -6.11 -4.88
N LEU A 45 0.13 -5.51 -5.76
CA LEU A 45 -0.37 -4.55 -6.72
C LEU A 45 -1.24 -5.24 -7.77
N GLU A 46 -2.48 -4.80 -7.93
CA GLU A 46 -3.45 -5.40 -8.85
C GLU A 46 -3.63 -4.55 -10.11
N GLY A 47 -3.66 -3.23 -9.96
CA GLY A 47 -3.92 -2.30 -11.05
C GLY A 47 -3.45 -0.89 -10.77
N VAL A 48 -3.29 -0.10 -11.83
CA VAL A 48 -2.80 1.28 -11.77
C VAL A 48 -3.58 2.12 -12.76
N ASN A 49 -4.18 3.18 -12.25
CA ASN A 49 -4.84 4.24 -13.01
C ASN A 49 -3.99 5.52 -12.97
N ARG A 50 -4.45 6.57 -13.64
CA ARG A 50 -3.70 7.83 -13.81
C ARG A 50 -3.36 8.53 -12.49
N GLN A 51 -4.13 8.33 -11.42
CA GLN A 51 -3.97 9.02 -10.13
C GLN A 51 -4.08 8.11 -8.91
N GLU A 52 -4.28 6.81 -9.11
CA GLU A 52 -4.56 5.84 -8.05
C GLU A 52 -4.03 4.46 -8.42
N ALA A 53 -3.77 3.64 -7.41
CA ALA A 53 -3.44 2.23 -7.58
C ALA A 53 -4.37 1.34 -6.76
N SER A 54 -4.69 0.15 -7.28
CA SER A 54 -5.40 -0.89 -6.55
C SER A 54 -4.43 -1.93 -6.00
N LEU A 55 -4.57 -2.24 -4.72
CA LEU A 55 -3.77 -3.23 -4.01
C LEU A 55 -4.68 -4.27 -3.35
N LEU A 56 -4.32 -5.54 -3.49
CA LEU A 56 -4.84 -6.64 -2.70
C LEU A 56 -4.17 -6.64 -1.33
N ILE A 57 -4.91 -6.21 -0.31
CA ILE A 57 -4.41 -6.12 1.06
C ILE A 57 -4.88 -7.32 1.87
N PRO A 58 -3.98 -8.00 2.61
CA PRO A 58 -4.39 -9.02 3.55
C PRO A 58 -5.12 -8.37 4.73
N GLU A 59 -6.41 -8.66 4.86
CA GLU A 59 -7.18 -8.35 6.06
C GLU A 59 -7.19 -9.57 6.97
N ASP A 60 -6.91 -9.36 8.26
CA ASP A 60 -7.12 -10.37 9.28
C ASP A 60 -8.62 -10.47 9.56
N VAL A 61 -9.25 -11.53 9.05
CA VAL A 61 -10.65 -11.83 9.32
C VAL A 61 -10.72 -12.86 10.45
N THR A 62 -11.36 -12.46 11.55
CA THR A 62 -11.83 -13.39 12.58
C THR A 62 -13.28 -13.73 12.29
N ASP A 63 -13.62 -15.03 12.26
CA ASP A 63 -15.03 -15.45 12.23
C ASP A 63 -15.70 -14.99 13.53
N GLU A 64 -16.40 -13.85 13.49
CA GLU A 64 -17.26 -13.35 14.56
C GLU A 64 -18.64 -14.02 14.54
N ARG A 65 -18.74 -15.29 14.11
CA ARG A 65 -19.93 -16.09 14.44
C ARG A 65 -19.91 -16.27 15.95
N GLN A 66 -20.61 -15.37 16.62
CA GLN A 66 -20.93 -15.34 18.04
C GLN A 66 -21.45 -16.72 18.46
N PHE A 67 -20.56 -17.60 18.89
CA PHE A 67 -20.93 -18.79 19.63
C PHE A 67 -21.09 -18.35 21.09
N TYR A 68 -22.32 -18.01 21.45
CA TYR A 68 -22.77 -18.04 22.84
C TYR A 68 -22.54 -19.45 23.37
N GLY A 69 -21.42 -19.67 24.06
CA GLY A 69 -21.16 -20.88 24.82
C GLY A 69 -19.95 -21.67 24.34
N GLY A 70 -18.98 -21.83 25.24
CA GLY A 70 -18.07 -22.96 25.22
C GLY A 70 -16.67 -22.70 24.69
N TYR A 71 -15.72 -22.68 25.61
CA TYR A 71 -14.38 -23.27 25.48
C TYR A 71 -13.63 -23.10 24.14
N GLY A 72 -12.79 -22.07 24.08
CA GLY A 72 -11.34 -22.27 23.88
C GLY A 72 -10.83 -22.97 22.61
N TYR A 73 -11.42 -22.77 21.44
CA TYR A 73 -10.77 -23.19 20.19
C TYR A 73 -9.87 -22.08 19.60
N PRO A 74 -8.71 -22.42 19.02
CA PRO A 74 -7.82 -21.44 18.39
C PRO A 74 -8.58 -20.71 17.28
N ARG A 75 -8.76 -19.40 17.47
CA ARG A 75 -9.39 -18.49 16.49
C ARG A 75 -8.69 -18.69 15.15
N ARG A 76 -9.40 -19.24 14.17
CA ARG A 76 -8.90 -19.34 12.79
C ARG A 76 -8.80 -17.92 12.26
N ARG A 77 -7.57 -17.43 12.09
CA ARG A 77 -7.27 -16.15 11.44
C ARG A 77 -7.13 -16.44 9.96
N PHE A 78 -8.09 -16.00 9.18
CA PHE A 78 -8.01 -16.11 7.73
C PHE A 78 -7.49 -14.79 7.18
N ARG A 79 -6.47 -14.87 6.31
CA ARG A 79 -6.02 -13.72 5.53
C ARG A 79 -6.89 -13.62 4.30
N ARG A 80 -7.88 -12.72 4.31
CA ARG A 80 -8.67 -12.43 3.13
C ARG A 80 -8.02 -11.25 2.41
N PHE A 81 -7.61 -11.47 1.17
CA PHE A 81 -7.14 -10.38 0.33
C PHE A 81 -8.33 -9.59 -0.18
N ARG A 82 -8.37 -8.29 0.12
CA ARG A 82 -9.39 -7.37 -0.38
C ARG A 82 -8.74 -6.32 -1.26
N SER A 83 -9.30 -6.10 -2.45
CA SER A 83 -8.87 -5.01 -3.31
C SER A 83 -9.26 -3.68 -2.68
N ARG A 84 -8.28 -2.80 -2.48
CA ARG A 84 -8.47 -1.43 -2.01
C ARG A 84 -7.75 -0.47 -2.93
N ILE A 85 -8.33 0.72 -3.10
CA ILE A 85 -7.83 1.77 -3.97
C ILE A 85 -7.10 2.81 -3.14
N PHE A 86 -5.90 3.20 -3.59
CA PHE A 86 -5.05 4.19 -2.95
C PHE A 86 -4.74 5.34 -3.91
N PRO A 87 -5.22 6.56 -3.61
CA PRO A 87 -4.86 7.75 -4.37
C PRO A 87 -3.38 8.10 -4.19
N PHE A 88 -2.68 8.50 -5.25
CA PHE A 88 -1.26 8.91 -5.16
C PHE A 88 -1.04 10.13 -4.27
N VAL A 89 -2.08 10.96 -4.07
CA VAL A 89 -2.01 12.16 -3.24
C VAL A 89 -1.66 11.83 -1.78
N ILE A 90 -2.07 10.66 -1.28
CA ILE A 90 -1.80 10.22 0.10
C ILE A 90 -0.56 9.33 0.23
N ILE A 91 0.05 8.95 -0.89
CA ILE A 91 1.20 8.05 -0.94
C ILE A 91 2.49 8.86 -0.86
N ALA A 92 3.35 8.50 0.07
CA ALA A 92 4.68 9.06 0.23
C ALA A 92 5.72 8.25 -0.56
N ALA A 93 5.66 6.91 -0.51
CA ALA A 93 6.62 6.05 -1.20
C ALA A 93 6.05 4.65 -1.45
N LEU A 94 6.63 3.94 -2.43
CA LEU A 94 6.34 2.55 -2.75
C LEU A 94 7.66 1.80 -3.00
N TYR A 95 7.78 0.59 -2.45
CA TYR A 95 8.94 -0.28 -2.67
C TYR A 95 8.53 -1.76 -2.63
N PRO A 96 9.25 -2.66 -3.32
CA PRO A 96 8.97 -4.09 -3.29
C PRO A 96 9.24 -4.68 -1.90
N PHE A 97 8.43 -5.66 -1.50
CA PHE A 97 8.61 -6.37 -0.24
C PHE A 97 9.81 -7.34 -0.36
N PRO A 98 10.76 -7.31 0.57
CA PRO A 98 11.91 -8.23 0.55
C PRO A 98 11.50 -9.64 0.98
N TYR A 99 11.86 -10.64 0.18
CA TYR A 99 11.83 -12.06 0.56
C TYR A 99 13.27 -12.53 0.72
N TYR A 100 13.70 -12.78 1.96
CA TYR A 100 15.01 -13.32 2.31
C TYR A 100 14.83 -14.63 3.07
#